data_AF-A0A497JG67-F1
#
_entry.id   AF-A0A497JG67-F1
#
_cell.length_a   1.000
_cell.length_b   1.000
_cell.length_c   1.000
_cell.angle_alpha   90.00
_cell.angle_beta   90.00
_cell.angle_gamma   90.00
#
_symmetry.space_group_name_H-M   'P 1'
#
loop_
_entity.id
_entity.type
_entity.pdbx_description
1 polymer ?
#
loop_
_entity_poly.entity_id
_entity_poly.type
_entity_poly.pdbx_seq_one_letter_code
_entity_poly.pdbx_strand_id
1 'polypeptide(L)'
;MFKIDRERKDKMLKNWQEKLLEKYPIKPVIEITSYIEECTTKIMDKLIEALEKGTYEGVEEPIDDLMRFLAVDKDLTPAQSISMLLYLKTLFLTNFPEMKKEEFIKINSIIDTFACIGFNKYMLCREKVFDLRVKQKEKELEMFRRAMEAYEHVYRSYLNGQK
;
A
#
# COMPACT_ATOMS: atom_id res chain seq x y z
N MET A 1 -29.16 -6.85 -10.15
CA MET A 1 -28.05 -6.31 -9.36
C MET A 1 -28.38 -6.55 -7.91
N PHE A 2 -27.61 -7.39 -7.23
CA PHE A 2 -27.69 -7.54 -5.78
C PHE A 2 -27.57 -6.16 -5.12
N LYS A 3 -28.31 -5.95 -4.04
CA LYS A 3 -28.32 -4.67 -3.33
C LYS A 3 -27.27 -4.70 -2.22
N ILE A 4 -26.37 -3.72 -2.23
CA ILE A 4 -25.43 -3.51 -1.15
C ILE A 4 -26.10 -2.60 -0.13
N ASP A 5 -26.57 -3.17 0.98
CA ASP A 5 -27.04 -2.39 2.11
C ASP A 5 -25.86 -1.93 2.99
N ARG A 6 -26.15 -0.98 3.89
CA ARG A 6 -25.14 -0.39 4.78
C ARG A 6 -24.50 -1.43 5.69
N GLU A 7 -25.29 -2.35 6.24
CA GLU A 7 -24.80 -3.36 7.19
C GLU A 7 -23.81 -4.33 6.52
N ARG A 8 -24.13 -4.80 5.31
CA ARG A 8 -23.23 -5.65 4.51
C ARG A 8 -21.97 -4.91 4.09
N LYS A 9 -22.10 -3.64 3.68
CA LYS A 9 -20.94 -2.80 3.35
C LYS A 9 -20.01 -2.65 4.55
N ASP A 10 -20.56 -2.31 5.72
CA ASP A 10 -19.79 -2.12 6.95
C ASP A 10 -19.11 -3.43 7.39
N LYS A 11 -19.80 -4.57 7.24
CA LYS A 11 -19.23 -5.91 7.48
C LYS A 11 -18.06 -6.22 6.53
N MET A 12 -18.21 -5.93 5.24
CA MET A 12 -17.15 -6.14 4.25
C MET A 12 -15.95 -5.24 4.53
N LEU A 13 -16.17 -3.97 4.86
CA LEU A 13 -15.12 -3.02 5.22
C LEU A 13 -14.34 -3.51 6.44
N LYS A 14 -15.05 -3.89 7.51
CA LYS A 14 -14.42 -4.40 8.73
C LYS A 14 -13.53 -5.61 8.44
N ASN A 15 -14.05 -6.59 7.69
CA ASN A 15 -13.27 -7.77 7.32
C ASN A 15 -12.03 -7.41 6.49
N TRP A 16 -12.18 -6.48 5.54
CA TRP A 16 -11.06 -6.03 4.72
C TRP A 16 -9.97 -5.32 5.54
N GLN A 17 -10.38 -4.44 6.44
CA GLN A 17 -9.50 -3.71 7.34
C GLN A 17 -8.78 -4.66 8.30
N GLU A 18 -9.48 -5.62 8.88
CA GLU A 18 -8.89 -6.69 9.69
C GLU A 18 -7.85 -7.49 8.88
N LYS A 19 -8.14 -7.80 7.61
CA LYS A 19 -7.20 -8.50 6.73
C LYS A 19 -5.93 -7.70 6.46
N LEU A 20 -6.06 -6.39 6.23
CA LEU A 20 -4.91 -5.47 6.04
C LEU A 20 -4.06 -5.35 7.31
N LEU A 21 -4.69 -5.47 8.47
CA LEU A 21 -4.06 -5.34 9.78
C LEU A 21 -3.52 -6.65 10.35
N GLU A 22 -3.90 -7.80 9.79
CA GLU A 22 -3.55 -9.15 10.28
C GLU A 22 -2.03 -9.37 10.44
N LYS A 23 -1.22 -8.72 9.60
CA LYS A 23 0.25 -8.84 9.64
C LYS A 23 0.89 -8.14 10.84
N TYR A 24 0.18 -7.23 11.51
CA TYR A 24 0.73 -6.50 12.63
C TYR A 24 0.68 -7.38 13.89
N PRO A 25 1.83 -7.68 14.53
CA PRO A 25 1.88 -8.55 15.71
C PRO A 25 1.16 -7.94 16.91
N ILE A 26 1.00 -6.62 16.92
CA ILE A 26 0.29 -5.82 17.92
C ILE A 26 -0.58 -4.82 17.16
N LYS A 27 -1.76 -4.49 17.70
CA LYS A 27 -2.63 -3.47 17.12
C LYS A 27 -1.84 -2.18 16.84
N PRO A 28 -1.83 -1.68 15.59
CA PRO A 28 -1.12 -0.45 15.26
C PRO A 28 -1.65 0.78 15.99
N VAL A 29 -0.87 1.85 15.97
CA VAL A 29 -1.29 3.17 16.47
C VAL A 29 -2.50 3.68 15.69
N ILE A 30 -3.28 4.56 16.32
CA ILE A 30 -4.59 4.97 15.83
C ILE A 30 -4.52 5.64 14.45
N GLU A 31 -3.42 6.35 14.18
CA GLU A 31 -3.17 7.03 12.91
C GLU A 31 -3.08 6.03 11.74
N ILE A 32 -2.45 4.87 11.96
CA ILE A 32 -2.35 3.81 10.96
C ILE A 32 -3.73 3.20 10.72
N THR A 33 -4.45 2.88 11.80
CA THR A 33 -5.77 2.26 11.67
C THR A 33 -6.76 3.20 10.99
N SER A 34 -6.80 4.47 11.38
CA SER A 34 -7.69 5.48 10.79
C SER A 34 -7.35 5.76 9.32
N TYR A 35 -6.06 5.79 8.97
CA TYR A 35 -5.65 5.94 7.57
C TYR A 35 -6.12 4.77 6.70
N ILE A 36 -5.98 3.53 7.19
CA ILE A 36 -6.47 2.34 6.49
C ILE A 36 -8.00 2.37 6.37
N GLU A 37 -8.70 2.73 7.44
CA GLU A 37 -10.17 2.85 7.46
C GLU A 37 -10.66 3.87 6.43
N GLU A 38 -10.03 5.04 6.36
CA GLU A 38 -10.34 6.08 5.38
C GLU A 38 -10.12 5.59 3.94
N CYS A 39 -8.94 5.03 3.65
CA CYS A 39 -8.60 4.54 2.32
C CYS A 39 -9.57 3.45 1.86
N THR A 40 -9.78 2.43 2.69
CA THR A 40 -10.66 1.29 2.37
C THR A 40 -12.10 1.72 2.17
N THR A 41 -12.60 2.66 2.97
CA THR A 41 -13.96 3.22 2.81
C THR A 41 -14.11 3.92 1.48
N LYS A 42 -13.17 4.82 1.12
CA LYS A 42 -13.20 5.53 -0.17
C LYS A 42 -13.09 4.57 -1.35
N ILE A 43 -12.24 3.55 -1.28
CA ILE A 43 -12.13 2.54 -2.35
C ILE A 43 -13.42 1.76 -2.50
N MET A 44 -14.05 1.34 -1.39
CA MET A 44 -15.34 0.64 -1.43
C MET A 44 -16.44 1.52 -2.02
N ASP A 45 -16.50 2.79 -1.65
CA ASP A 45 -17.44 3.76 -2.23
C ASP A 45 -17.26 3.90 -3.74
N LYS A 46 -16.01 3.99 -4.19
CA LYS A 46 -15.68 4.08 -5.61
C LYS A 46 -16.00 2.80 -6.37
N LEU A 47 -15.83 1.64 -5.75
CA LEU A 47 -16.23 0.36 -6.34
C LEU A 47 -17.76 0.29 -6.50
N ILE A 48 -18.52 0.70 -5.48
CA ILE A 48 -19.98 0.74 -5.53
C ILE A 48 -20.44 1.73 -6.62
N GLU A 49 -19.84 2.91 -6.68
CA GLU A 49 -20.10 3.90 -7.73
C GLU A 49 -19.82 3.34 -9.14
N ALA A 50 -18.71 2.61 -9.33
CA ALA A 50 -18.41 1.94 -10.58
C ALA A 50 -19.44 0.84 -10.92
N LEU A 51 -19.96 0.12 -9.92
CA LEU A 51 -21.01 -0.88 -10.13
C LEU A 51 -22.34 -0.25 -10.55
N GLU A 52 -22.72 0.87 -9.94
CA GLU A 52 -24.02 1.52 -10.17
C GLU A 52 -24.01 2.37 -11.44
N LYS A 53 -22.97 3.18 -11.62
CA LYS A 53 -22.89 4.21 -12.66
C LYS A 53 -21.96 3.85 -13.82
N GLY A 54 -21.10 2.83 -13.65
CA GLY A 54 -20.12 2.46 -14.69
C GLY A 54 -18.96 3.46 -14.86
N THR A 55 -18.74 4.35 -13.89
CA THR A 55 -17.67 5.35 -13.91
C THR A 55 -16.52 4.96 -12.98
N TYR A 56 -15.29 5.32 -13.37
CA TYR A 56 -14.07 5.14 -12.59
C TYR A 56 -13.48 6.48 -12.12
N GLU A 57 -14.27 7.55 -12.18
CA GLU A 57 -13.83 8.89 -11.83
C GLU A 57 -13.41 8.99 -10.36
N GLY A 58 -12.20 9.52 -10.12
CA GLY A 58 -11.65 9.66 -8.78
C GLY A 58 -11.28 8.34 -8.08
N VAL A 59 -11.22 7.22 -8.80
CA VAL A 59 -10.76 5.93 -8.26
C VAL A 59 -9.26 5.96 -7.94
N GLU A 60 -8.47 6.71 -8.70
CA GLU A 60 -7.01 6.68 -8.59
C GLU A 60 -6.48 7.17 -7.25
N GLU A 61 -7.04 8.24 -6.69
CA GLU A 61 -6.57 8.87 -5.46
C GLU A 61 -6.62 7.92 -4.25
N PRO A 62 -7.78 7.33 -3.87
CA PRO A 62 -7.84 6.47 -2.70
C PRO A 62 -7.08 5.15 -2.90
N ILE A 63 -6.91 4.69 -4.14
CA ILE A 63 -6.02 3.56 -4.45
C ILE A 63 -4.55 3.95 -4.27
N ASP A 64 -4.13 5.11 -4.78
CA ASP A 64 -2.75 5.60 -4.63
C ASP A 64 -2.38 5.73 -3.14
N ASP A 65 -3.26 6.30 -2.32
CA ASP A 65 -3.07 6.41 -0.86
C ASP A 65 -2.81 5.06 -0.20
N LEU A 66 -3.70 4.07 -0.43
CA LEU A 66 -3.50 2.72 0.09
C LEU A 66 -2.20 2.09 -0.43
N MET A 67 -1.92 2.24 -1.73
CA MET A 67 -0.74 1.63 -2.35
C MET A 67 0.57 2.24 -1.86
N ARG A 68 0.61 3.55 -1.58
CA ARG A 68 1.78 4.20 -0.97
C ARG A 68 2.06 3.65 0.42
N PHE A 69 1.01 3.49 1.23
CA PHE A 69 1.12 2.88 2.55
C PHE A 69 1.66 1.44 2.47
N LEU A 70 1.16 0.62 1.55
CA LEU A 70 1.67 -0.74 1.36
C LEU A 70 3.09 -0.75 0.77
N ALA A 71 3.43 0.20 -0.10
CA ALA A 71 4.74 0.29 -0.75
C ALA A 71 5.87 0.72 0.18
N VAL A 72 5.59 1.34 1.33
CA VAL A 72 6.62 1.62 2.34
C VAL A 72 6.90 0.43 3.25
N ASP A 73 5.99 -0.54 3.31
CA ASP A 73 6.18 -1.78 4.06
C ASP A 73 7.28 -2.64 3.40
N LYS A 74 8.27 -3.03 4.21
CA LYS A 74 9.41 -3.82 3.74
C LYS A 74 9.10 -5.32 3.65
N ASP A 75 8.11 -5.77 4.41
CA ASP A 75 7.76 -7.19 4.53
C ASP A 75 6.72 -7.62 3.50
N LEU A 76 6.15 -6.66 2.76
CA LEU A 76 5.25 -6.93 1.65
C LEU A 76 5.96 -6.95 0.30
N THR A 77 5.71 -8.02 -0.44
CA THR A 77 5.98 -8.09 -1.87
C THR A 77 4.95 -7.30 -2.68
N PRO A 78 5.27 -6.93 -3.94
CA PRO A 78 4.28 -6.33 -4.83
C PRO A 78 3.02 -7.18 -4.96
N ALA A 79 3.16 -8.49 -5.14
CA ALA A 79 2.04 -9.42 -5.28
C ALA A 79 1.12 -9.44 -4.04
N GLN A 80 1.71 -9.44 -2.83
CA GLN A 80 0.94 -9.38 -1.58
C GLN A 80 0.24 -8.03 -1.38
N SER A 81 0.82 -6.94 -1.90
CA SER A 81 0.18 -5.62 -1.82
C SER A 81 -1.04 -5.55 -2.75
N ILE A 82 -0.91 -6.05 -3.98
CA ILE A 82 -2.02 -6.09 -4.94
C ILE A 82 -3.10 -7.10 -4.53
N SER A 83 -2.72 -8.19 -3.87
CA SER A 83 -3.70 -9.16 -3.39
C SER A 83 -4.71 -8.56 -2.39
N MET A 84 -4.36 -7.46 -1.72
CA MET A 84 -5.29 -6.73 -0.84
C MET A 84 -6.47 -6.12 -1.61
N LEU A 85 -6.26 -5.65 -2.84
CA LEU A 85 -7.36 -5.19 -3.72
C LEU A 85 -8.11 -6.39 -4.30
N LEU A 86 -7.41 -7.44 -4.72
CA LEU A 86 -8.03 -8.65 -5.26
C LEU A 86 -8.89 -9.39 -4.22
N TYR A 87 -8.57 -9.25 -2.92
CA TYR A 87 -9.34 -9.81 -1.81
C TYR A 87 -10.80 -9.32 -1.77
N LEU A 88 -11.09 -8.14 -2.35
CA LEU A 88 -12.45 -7.67 -2.53
C LEU A 88 -13.34 -8.71 -3.25
N LYS A 89 -12.79 -9.49 -4.18
CA LYS A 89 -13.53 -10.55 -4.88
C LYS A 89 -14.05 -11.61 -3.90
N THR A 90 -13.21 -12.00 -2.94
CA THR A 90 -13.58 -12.92 -1.86
C THR A 90 -14.68 -12.30 -1.01
N LEU A 91 -14.54 -11.04 -0.61
CA LEU A 91 -15.55 -10.36 0.21
C LEU A 91 -16.92 -10.31 -0.47
N PHE A 92 -16.96 -9.99 -1.76
CA PHE A 92 -18.20 -9.98 -2.53
C PHE A 92 -18.81 -11.38 -2.64
N LEU A 93 -18.02 -12.39 -2.96
CA LEU A 93 -18.52 -13.77 -3.09
C LEU A 93 -19.04 -14.32 -1.75
N THR A 94 -18.35 -14.03 -0.64
CA THR A 94 -18.76 -14.48 0.69
C THR A 94 -20.02 -13.79 1.19
N ASN A 95 -20.21 -12.49 0.89
CA ASN A 95 -21.38 -11.74 1.37
C ASN A 95 -22.59 -11.81 0.43
N PHE A 96 -22.40 -12.27 -0.80
CA PHE A 96 -23.46 -12.45 -1.80
C PHE A 96 -23.33 -13.83 -2.49
N PRO A 97 -23.59 -14.94 -1.77
CA PRO A 97 -23.46 -16.28 -2.32
C PRO A 97 -24.43 -16.57 -3.47
N GLU A 98 -25.60 -15.90 -3.47
CA GLU A 98 -26.64 -16.01 -4.51
C GLU A 98 -26.42 -15.05 -5.70
N MET A 99 -25.22 -14.46 -5.81
CA MET A 99 -24.89 -13.53 -6.89
C MET A 99 -24.95 -14.23 -8.24
N LYS A 100 -25.59 -13.59 -9.22
CA LYS A 100 -25.64 -14.12 -10.59
C LYS A 100 -24.27 -14.06 -11.24
N LYS A 101 -24.01 -14.96 -12.19
CA LYS A 101 -22.75 -15.01 -12.94
C LYS A 101 -22.40 -13.67 -13.59
N GLU A 102 -23.37 -12.97 -14.17
CA GLU A 102 -23.17 -11.69 -14.84
C GLU A 102 -22.77 -10.59 -13.85
N GLU A 103 -23.33 -10.62 -12.64
CA GLU A 103 -22.99 -9.69 -11.56
C GLU A 103 -21.57 -9.94 -11.06
N PHE A 104 -21.19 -11.21 -10.90
CA PHE A 104 -19.84 -11.58 -10.52
C PHE A 104 -18.81 -11.16 -11.56
N ILE A 105 -19.08 -11.40 -12.85
CA ILE A 105 -18.20 -10.96 -13.95
C ILE A 105 -18.01 -9.44 -13.92
N LYS A 106 -19.08 -8.68 -13.71
CA LYS A 106 -19.02 -7.21 -13.64
C LYS A 106 -18.14 -6.74 -12.49
N ILE A 107 -18.36 -7.24 -11.28
CA ILE A 107 -17.54 -6.89 -10.10
C ILE A 107 -16.08 -7.29 -10.33
N ASN A 108 -15.86 -8.51 -10.84
CA ASN A 108 -14.52 -9.02 -11.07
C ASN A 108 -13.75 -8.11 -12.03
N SER A 109 -14.38 -7.67 -13.12
CA SER A 109 -13.78 -6.73 -14.08
C SER A 109 -13.43 -5.37 -13.46
N ILE A 110 -14.27 -4.85 -12.56
CA ILE A 110 -14.01 -3.59 -11.84
C ILE A 110 -12.82 -3.77 -10.90
N ILE A 111 -12.79 -4.85 -10.11
CA ILE A 111 -11.70 -5.12 -9.18
C ILE A 111 -10.38 -5.36 -9.93
N ASP A 112 -10.41 -6.05 -11.08
CA ASP A 112 -9.22 -6.22 -11.93
C ASP A 112 -8.69 -4.88 -12.43
N THR A 113 -9.58 -3.96 -12.80
CA THR A 113 -9.20 -2.59 -13.17
C THR A 113 -8.57 -1.85 -11.99
N PHE A 114 -9.16 -1.96 -10.80
CA PHE A 114 -8.62 -1.35 -9.58
C PHE A 114 -7.25 -1.94 -9.23
N ALA A 115 -7.06 -3.25 -9.39
CA ALA A 115 -5.78 -3.91 -9.18
C ALA A 115 -4.70 -3.44 -10.16
N CYS A 116 -5.04 -3.23 -11.43
CA CYS A 116 -4.12 -2.64 -12.41
C CYS A 116 -3.72 -1.21 -12.05
N ILE A 117 -4.68 -0.36 -11.65
CA ILE A 117 -4.39 1.00 -11.15
C ILE A 117 -3.48 0.91 -9.93
N GLY A 118 -3.82 0.03 -8.98
CA GLY A 118 -3.06 -0.18 -7.75
C GLY A 118 -1.63 -0.63 -8.04
N PHE A 119 -1.43 -1.53 -8.99
CA PHE A 119 -0.10 -1.97 -9.42
C PHE A 119 0.75 -0.79 -9.92
N ASN A 120 0.19 0.04 -10.78
CA ASN A 120 0.91 1.21 -11.30
C ASN A 120 1.28 2.20 -10.18
N LYS A 121 0.34 2.53 -9.28
CA LYS A 121 0.60 3.44 -8.16
C LYS A 121 1.61 2.86 -7.17
N TYR A 122 1.51 1.58 -6.85
CA TYR A 122 2.46 0.87 -6.01
C TYR A 122 3.87 0.93 -6.59
N MET A 123 4.03 0.61 -7.88
CA MET A 123 5.34 0.61 -8.54
C MET A 123 5.96 2.01 -8.57
N LEU A 124 5.18 3.04 -8.89
CA LEU A 124 5.63 4.44 -8.84
C LEU A 124 6.11 4.86 -7.45
N CYS A 125 5.45 4.38 -6.39
CA CYS A 125 5.90 4.66 -5.03
C CYS A 125 7.17 3.88 -4.69
N ARG A 126 7.23 2.59 -5.04
CA ARG A 126 8.35 1.72 -4.69
C ARG A 126 9.65 2.13 -5.37
N GLU A 127 9.58 2.59 -6.63
CA GLU A 127 10.70 3.18 -7.36
C GLU A 127 11.26 4.39 -6.60
N LYS A 128 10.41 5.35 -6.23
CA LYS A 128 10.81 6.52 -5.44
C LYS A 128 11.45 6.14 -4.10
N VAL A 129 10.91 5.13 -3.42
CA VAL A 129 11.48 4.63 -2.16
C VAL A 129 12.88 4.05 -2.38
N PHE A 130 13.10 3.31 -3.48
CA PHE A 130 14.42 2.79 -3.81
C PHE A 130 15.41 3.90 -4.16
N ASP A 131 15.01 4.87 -4.97
CA ASP A 131 15.84 6.04 -5.30
C ASP A 131 16.31 6.80 -4.05
N LEU A 132 15.38 7.02 -3.10
CA LEU A 132 15.72 7.67 -1.83
C LEU A 132 16.70 6.84 -1.00
N ARG A 133 16.56 5.51 -0.98
CA ARG A 133 17.49 4.63 -0.27
C ARG A 133 18.89 4.64 -0.89
N VAL A 134 18.99 4.64 -2.23
CA VAL A 134 20.27 4.73 -2.94
C VAL A 134 20.96 6.05 -2.62
N LYS A 135 20.26 7.19 -2.79
CA LYS A 135 20.80 8.53 -2.46
C LYS A 135 21.26 8.63 -1.01
N GLN A 136 20.52 8.02 -0.09
CA GLN A 136 20.91 8.00 1.31
C GLN A 136 22.19 7.19 1.54
N LYS A 137 22.32 6.02 0.91
CA LYS A 137 23.53 5.18 1.00
C LYS A 137 24.76 5.87 0.42
N GLU A 138 24.62 6.58 -0.70
CA GLU A 138 25.70 7.38 -1.28
C GLU A 138 26.16 8.49 -0.33
N LYS A 139 25.20 9.20 0.29
CA LYS A 139 25.51 10.23 1.28
C LYS A 139 26.20 9.67 2.52
N GLU A 140 25.75 8.52 3.03
CA GLU A 140 26.37 7.81 4.15
C GLU A 140 27.83 7.42 3.83
N LEU A 141 28.06 6.89 2.62
CA LEU A 141 29.41 6.50 2.17
C LEU A 141 30.35 7.70 2.07
N GLU A 142 29.88 8.82 1.51
CA GLU A 142 30.66 10.05 1.40
C GLU A 142 31.02 10.62 2.78
N MET A 143 30.06 10.64 3.72
CA MET A 143 30.34 11.06 5.09
C MET A 143 31.37 10.16 5.78
N PHE A 144 31.25 8.84 5.59
CA PHE A 144 32.20 7.88 6.15
C PHE A 144 33.61 8.08 5.57
N ARG A 145 33.73 8.28 4.25
CA ARG A 145 34.99 8.57 3.59
C ARG A 145 35.68 9.81 4.17
N ARG A 146 34.94 10.92 4.32
CA ARG A 146 35.47 12.16 4.91
C ARG A 146 35.92 11.96 6.35
N ALA A 147 35.17 11.19 7.14
CA ALA A 147 35.54 10.88 8.51
C ALA A 147 36.84 10.06 8.57
N MET A 148 37.03 9.09 7.68
CA MET A 148 38.27 8.32 7.58
C MET A 148 39.46 9.19 7.16
N GLU A 149 39.28 10.05 6.15
CA GLU A 149 40.33 10.99 5.72
C GLU A 149 40.75 11.91 6.88
N ALA A 150 39.79 12.46 7.63
CA ALA A 150 40.06 13.26 8.81
C ALA A 150 40.81 12.49 9.90
N TYR A 151 40.40 11.24 10.18
CA TYR A 151 41.07 10.37 11.15
C TYR A 151 42.52 10.06 10.72
N GLU A 152 42.75 9.78 9.44
CA GLU A 152 44.08 9.52 8.90
C GLU A 152 45.00 10.74 9.04
N HIS A 153 44.49 11.95 8.75
CA HIS A 153 45.24 13.19 8.94
C HIS A 153 45.67 13.41 10.40
N VAL A 154 44.75 13.17 11.34
CA VAL A 154 45.03 13.26 12.77
C VAL A 154 46.07 12.23 13.19
N TYR A 155 45.89 10.97 12.80
CA TYR A 155 46.81 9.88 13.13
C TYR A 155 48.23 10.11 12.59
N ARG A 156 48.36 10.56 11.34
CA ARG A 156 49.67 10.91 10.75
C ARG A 156 50.35 12.07 11.48
N SER A 157 49.59 13.07 11.91
CA SER A 157 50.12 14.20 12.68
C SER A 157 50.66 13.77 14.04
N TYR A 158 49.96 12.86 14.74
CA TYR A 158 50.43 12.27 16.00
C TYR A 158 51.74 11.50 15.83
N LEU A 159 51.85 10.65 14.80
CA LEU A 159 53.08 9.88 14.54
C LEU A 159 54.28 10.77 14.20
N ASN A 160 54.05 11.87 13.48
CA ASN A 160 55.10 12.81 13.12
C ASN A 160 55.53 13.71 14.28
N GLY A 161 54.65 13.97 15.26
CA GLY A 161 54.95 14.75 16.47
C GLY A 161 55.60 13.96 17.61
N GLN A 162 55.78 12.64 17.46
CA GLN A 162 56.50 11.78 18.40
C GLN A 162 57.98 11.53 18.01
N LYS A 163 58.48 12.19 16.96
CA LYS A 163 59.90 12.24 16.58
C LYS A 163 60.54 13.54 17.03
#